data_AF-A0A661Z9Z8-F1
#
_entry.id   AF-A0A661Z9Z8-F1
#
_cell.length_a   1.000
_cell.length_b   1.000
_cell.length_c   1.000
_cell.angle_alpha   90.00
_cell.angle_beta   90.00
_cell.angle_gamma   90.00
#
_symmetry.space_group_name_H-M   'P 1'
#
loop_
_entity.id
_entity.type
_entity.pdbx_description
1 polymer ?
#
loop_
_entity_poly.entity_id
_entity_poly.type
_entity_poly.pdbx_seq_one_letter_code
_entity_poly.pdbx_strand_id
1 'polypeptide(L)'
;QFEISGPSFSDNIYQEIYEKVLNWTENEMPKIDCKINCIFNISILNSLSYKNILQILILFTEYQKKGKEISITWYFEGDDEDNEELAEDLSQIFDIPFTIKAV
;
A
#
# COMPACT_ATOMS: atom_id res chain seq x y z
N GLN A 1 10.76 1.08 -8.55
CA GLN A 1 9.33 0.75 -8.57
C GLN A 1 9.03 0.01 -7.27
N PHE A 2 8.03 0.45 -6.51
CA PHE A 2 7.53 -0.24 -5.32
C PHE A 2 6.18 -0.87 -5.68
N GLU A 3 6.04 -2.17 -5.52
CA GLU A 3 4.84 -2.90 -5.93
C GLU A 3 4.54 -4.04 -4.97
N ILE A 4 3.28 -4.15 -4.56
CA ILE A 4 2.73 -5.26 -3.79
C ILE A 4 1.58 -5.82 -4.62
N SER A 5 1.70 -7.07 -5.07
CA SER A 5 0.69 -7.72 -5.90
C SER A 5 0.43 -9.19 -5.53
N GLY A 6 -0.79 -9.64 -5.82
CA GLY A 6 -1.24 -11.01 -5.61
C GLY A 6 -2.17 -11.19 -4.39
N PRO A 7 -2.55 -12.44 -4.09
CA PRO A 7 -3.46 -12.72 -3.00
C PRO A 7 -2.78 -12.60 -1.64
N SER A 8 -3.49 -12.04 -0.64
CA SER A 8 -2.96 -11.83 0.71
C SER A 8 -3.83 -12.53 1.77
N PHE A 9 -3.73 -13.87 1.82
CA PHE A 9 -4.44 -14.71 2.79
C PHE A 9 -3.52 -15.78 3.40
N SER A 10 -3.13 -15.64 4.67
CA SER A 10 -2.85 -16.75 5.63
C SER A 10 -2.62 -16.18 7.02
N ASP A 11 -2.86 -17.04 8.00
CA ASP A 11 -2.94 -16.65 9.40
C ASP A 11 -1.57 -16.50 10.09
N ASN A 12 -0.44 -16.81 9.45
CA ASN A 12 0.87 -16.71 10.14
C ASN A 12 2.12 -16.46 9.28
N ILE A 13 2.17 -16.83 7.99
CA ILE A 13 3.41 -16.69 7.18
C ILE A 13 3.60 -15.24 6.67
N TYR A 14 2.55 -14.41 6.71
CA TYR A 14 2.58 -13.07 6.11
C TYR A 14 3.25 -12.00 6.97
N GLN A 15 3.30 -12.15 8.30
CA GLN A 15 3.87 -11.08 9.14
C GLN A 15 5.35 -10.85 8.82
N GLU A 16 6.15 -11.90 8.65
CA GLU A 16 7.57 -11.79 8.28
C GLU A 16 7.77 -11.11 6.91
N ILE A 17 6.80 -11.26 5.99
CA ILE A 17 6.85 -10.62 4.67
C ILE A 17 6.60 -9.12 4.82
N TYR A 18 5.52 -8.75 5.51
CA TYR A 18 5.19 -7.35 5.76
C TYR A 18 6.27 -6.65 6.60
N GLU A 19 6.89 -7.33 7.55
CA GLU A 19 8.04 -6.81 8.31
C GLU A 19 9.23 -6.52 7.40
N LYS A 20 9.53 -7.38 6.41
CA LYS A 20 10.57 -7.11 5.42
C LYS A 20 10.22 -5.91 4.53
N VAL A 21 8.95 -5.77 4.14
CA VAL A 21 8.48 -4.61 3.38
C VAL A 21 8.58 -3.33 4.19
N LEU A 22 8.16 -3.35 5.46
CA LEU A 22 8.28 -2.22 6.38
C LEU A 22 9.75 -1.84 6.59
N ASN A 23 10.61 -2.80 6.87
CA ASN A 23 12.04 -2.56 7.05
C ASN A 23 12.69 -2.03 5.76
N TRP A 24 12.31 -2.53 4.59
CA TRP A 24 12.76 -1.96 3.31
C TRP A 24 12.29 -0.52 3.16
N THR A 25 11.03 -0.25 3.48
CA THR A 25 10.44 1.09 3.40
C THR A 25 11.18 2.05 4.32
N GLU A 26 11.49 1.63 5.54
CA GLU A 26 12.20 2.47 6.51
C GLU A 26 13.64 2.81 6.09
N ASN A 27 14.34 1.85 5.50
CA ASN A 27 15.77 1.98 5.20
C ASN A 27 16.07 2.51 3.80
N GLU A 28 15.24 2.19 2.80
CA GLU A 28 15.52 2.49 1.40
C GLU A 28 14.71 3.67 0.88
N MET A 29 13.45 3.83 1.28
CA MET A 29 12.61 4.94 0.85
C MET A 29 13.19 6.34 1.14
N PRO A 30 13.86 6.59 2.29
CA PRO A 30 14.52 7.88 2.54
C PRO A 30 15.63 8.22 1.56
N LYS A 31 16.26 7.21 0.93
CA LYS A 31 17.40 7.37 0.03
C LYS A 31 16.99 7.64 -1.42
N ILE A 32 15.70 7.54 -1.74
CA ILE A 32 15.18 7.75 -3.10
C ILE A 32 14.85 9.23 -3.29
N ASP A 33 15.57 9.90 -4.19
CA ASP A 33 15.44 11.35 -4.43
C ASP A 33 14.51 11.72 -5.60
N CYS A 34 13.70 10.76 -6.05
CA CYS A 34 12.67 10.98 -7.06
C CYS A 34 11.28 10.66 -6.52
N LYS A 35 10.25 11.11 -7.24
CA LYS A 35 8.86 10.74 -6.96
C LYS A 35 8.69 9.21 -7.03
N ILE A 36 8.04 8.64 -6.02
CA ILE A 36 7.77 7.21 -5.92
C ILE A 36 6.30 6.96 -6.17
N ASN A 37 5.98 6.14 -7.17
CA ASN A 37 4.66 5.57 -7.31
C ASN A 37 4.64 4.16 -6.71
N CYS A 38 3.85 3.97 -5.66
CA CYS A 38 3.65 2.70 -4.99
C CYS A 38 2.41 2.02 -5.57
N ILE A 39 2.57 0.80 -6.07
CA ILE A 39 1.50 0.04 -6.73
C ILE A 39 0.99 -1.03 -5.78
N PHE A 40 -0.33 -1.09 -5.59
CA PHE A 40 -1.01 -2.13 -4.85
C PHE A 40 -1.99 -2.82 -5.80
N ASN A 41 -1.87 -4.14 -5.94
CA ASN A 41 -2.77 -4.98 -6.72
C ASN A 41 -3.08 -6.25 -5.92
N ILE A 42 -3.97 -6.12 -4.92
CA ILE A 42 -4.19 -7.17 -3.93
C ILE A 42 -5.54 -7.84 -4.21
N SER A 43 -5.51 -9.12 -4.53
CA SER A 43 -6.70 -9.86 -4.97
C SER A 43 -7.57 -10.39 -3.82
N ILE A 44 -7.00 -10.55 -2.62
CA ILE A 44 -7.71 -11.00 -1.42
C ILE A 44 -7.06 -10.30 -0.23
N LEU A 45 -7.85 -9.57 0.56
CA LEU A 45 -7.37 -8.79 1.70
C LEU A 45 -8.19 -9.11 2.95
N ASN A 46 -7.58 -9.82 3.90
CA ASN A 46 -8.20 -10.10 5.20
C ASN A 46 -7.81 -9.05 6.26
N SER A 47 -8.38 -9.14 7.46
CA SER A 47 -8.14 -8.17 8.53
C SER A 47 -6.67 -8.03 8.95
N LEU A 48 -5.87 -9.10 8.84
CA LEU A 48 -4.45 -9.04 9.17
C LEU A 48 -3.65 -8.31 8.08
N SER A 49 -3.91 -8.64 6.81
CA SER A 49 -3.32 -7.96 5.66
C SER A 49 -3.67 -6.48 5.66
N TYR A 50 -4.95 -6.13 5.94
CA TYR A 50 -5.40 -4.75 6.10
C TYR A 50 -4.56 -3.96 7.11
N LYS A 51 -4.35 -4.53 8.30
CA LYS A 51 -3.55 -3.89 9.35
C LYS A 51 -2.12 -3.60 8.89
N ASN A 52 -1.51 -4.48 8.11
CA ASN A 52 -0.15 -4.26 7.62
C ASN A 52 -0.09 -3.21 6.51
N ILE A 53 -1.08 -3.20 5.61
CA ILE A 53 -1.22 -2.15 4.59
C ILE A 53 -1.38 -0.78 5.27
N LEU A 54 -2.24 -0.67 6.29
CA LEU A 54 -2.38 0.57 7.07
C LEU A 54 -1.05 1.05 7.67
N GLN A 55 -0.22 0.15 8.21
CA GLN A 55 1.09 0.53 8.74
C GLN A 55 2.02 1.08 7.65
N ILE A 56 2.01 0.48 6.46
CA ILE A 56 2.77 0.98 5.30
C ILE A 56 2.28 2.38 4.90
N LEU A 57 0.97 2.59 4.84
CA LEU A 57 0.38 3.89 4.46
C LEU A 57 0.70 4.99 5.49
N ILE A 58 0.64 4.67 6.79
CA ILE A 58 1.07 5.59 7.86
C ILE A 58 2.53 6.01 7.64
N LEU A 59 3.40 5.05 7.34
CA LEU A 59 4.82 5.33 7.09
C LEU A 59 5.02 6.21 5.85
N PHE A 60 4.25 6.00 4.78
CA PHE A 60 4.28 6.85 3.59
C PHE A 60 3.88 8.29 3.92
N THR A 61 2.83 8.51 4.71
CA THR A 61 2.42 9.84 5.15
C THR A 61 3.52 10.53 5.96
N GLU A 62 4.20 9.81 6.85
CA GLU A 62 5.35 10.35 7.60
C GLU A 62 6.52 10.75 6.68
N TYR A 63 6.74 10.04 5.59
CA TYR A 63 7.74 10.41 4.59
C TYR A 63 7.33 11.61 3.73
N GLN A 64 6.05 11.74 3.38
CA GLN A 64 5.55 12.94 2.70
C GLN A 64 5.73 14.19 3.56
N LYS A 65 5.47 14.10 4.87
CA LYS A 65 5.76 15.20 5.82
C LYS A 65 7.23 15.61 5.86
N LYS A 66 8.13 14.69 5.50
CA LYS A 66 9.59 14.93 5.39
C LYS A 66 10.02 15.39 3.98
N GLY A 67 9.06 15.69 3.10
CA GLY A 67 9.30 16.21 1.75
C GLY A 67 9.47 15.14 0.66
N LYS A 68 9.18 13.87 0.94
CA LYS A 68 9.18 12.82 -0.11
C LYS A 68 7.91 12.90 -0.95
N GLU A 69 8.05 12.84 -2.26
CA GLU A 69 6.91 12.77 -3.17
C GLU A 69 6.48 11.31 -3.38
N ILE A 70 5.33 10.95 -2.82
CA ILE A 70 4.78 9.59 -2.87
C ILE A 70 3.38 9.66 -3.47
N SER A 71 3.06 8.75 -4.39
CA SER A 71 1.71 8.51 -4.89
C SER A 71 1.39 7.02 -4.87
N ILE A 72 0.11 6.68 -4.86
CA ILE A 72 -0.39 5.31 -4.83
C ILE A 72 -1.22 5.03 -6.08
N THR A 73 -0.98 3.88 -6.71
CA THR A 73 -1.89 3.30 -7.69
C THR A 73 -2.47 2.02 -7.09
N TRP A 74 -3.79 1.99 -6.93
CA TRP A 74 -4.52 0.84 -6.43
C TRP A 74 -5.25 0.16 -7.59
N TYR A 75 -4.96 -1.11 -7.80
CA TYR A 75 -5.58 -1.96 -8.79
C TYR A 75 -6.52 -2.95 -8.09
N PHE A 76 -7.69 -3.15 -8.69
CA PHE A 76 -8.71 -4.11 -8.26
C PHE A 76 -9.33 -4.78 -9.48
N GLU A 77 -9.94 -5.94 -9.30
CA GLU A 77 -10.67 -6.62 -10.38
C GLU A 77 -12.01 -5.92 -10.61
N GLY A 78 -12.46 -5.76 -11.85
CA GLY A 78 -13.64 -4.94 -12.17
C GLY A 78 -14.99 -5.41 -11.57
N ASP A 79 -15.05 -6.62 -11.00
CA ASP A 79 -16.19 -7.17 -10.27
C ASP A 79 -15.98 -7.23 -8.75
N ASP A 80 -14.85 -6.73 -8.25
CA ASP A 80 -14.48 -6.69 -6.82
C ASP A 80 -14.80 -5.32 -6.21
N GLU A 81 -16.11 -5.04 -6.08
CA GLU A 81 -16.64 -3.78 -5.52
C GLU A 81 -16.15 -3.50 -4.08
N ASP A 82 -15.99 -4.55 -3.27
CA ASP A 82 -15.50 -4.43 -1.89
C ASP A 82 -14.07 -3.87 -1.84
N ASN A 83 -13.22 -4.25 -2.81
CA ASN A 83 -11.83 -3.80 -2.90
C ASN A 83 -11.73 -2.39 -3.48
N GLU A 84 -12.63 -2.03 -4.39
CA GLU A 84 -12.79 -0.64 -4.84
C GLU A 84 -13.18 0.27 -3.66
N GLU A 85 -14.24 -0.07 -2.91
CA GLU A 85 -14.71 0.69 -1.76
C GLU A 85 -13.61 0.84 -0.69
N LEU A 86 -12.87 -0.23 -0.43
CA LEU A 86 -11.72 -0.19 0.48
C LEU A 86 -10.65 0.81 0.03
N ALA A 87 -10.33 0.85 -1.26
CA ALA A 87 -9.34 1.78 -1.80
C ALA A 87 -9.83 3.23 -1.70
N GLU A 88 -11.13 3.46 -1.93
CA GLU A 88 -11.76 4.76 -1.76
C GLU A 88 -11.70 5.22 -0.30
N ASP A 89 -12.08 4.36 0.65
CA ASP A 89 -12.00 4.63 2.09
C ASP A 89 -10.57 4.99 2.52
N LEU A 90 -9.59 4.21 2.10
CA LEU A 90 -8.18 4.48 2.37
C LEU A 90 -7.73 5.82 1.78
N SER A 91 -8.19 6.17 0.58
CA SER A 91 -7.86 7.45 -0.07
C SER A 91 -8.44 8.66 0.67
N GLN A 92 -9.52 8.48 1.42
CA GLN A 92 -10.11 9.53 2.26
C GLN A 92 -9.41 9.65 3.62
N ILE A 93 -8.86 8.55 4.14
CA ILE A 93 -8.15 8.50 5.42
C ILE A 93 -6.73 9.08 5.28
N PHE A 94 -6.04 8.79 4.18
CA PHE A 94 -4.64 9.16 3.98
C PHE A 94 -4.51 10.29 2.97
N ASP A 95 -3.80 11.37 3.36
CA ASP A 95 -3.48 12.51 2.49
C ASP A 95 -2.35 12.17 1.50
N ILE A 96 -2.53 11.10 0.73
CA ILE A 96 -1.61 10.63 -0.31
C ILE A 96 -2.37 10.69 -1.65
N PRO A 97 -1.75 11.11 -2.76
CA PRO A 97 -2.38 11.01 -4.07
C PRO A 97 -2.67 9.54 -4.43
N PHE A 98 -3.94 9.14 -4.40
CA PHE A 98 -4.41 7.82 -4.83
C PHE A 98 -4.89 7.86 -6.29
N THR A 99 -4.66 6.77 -7.02
CA THR A 99 -5.24 6.51 -8.33
C THR A 99 -5.80 5.10 -8.32
N ILE A 100 -7.12 4.98 -8.32
CA ILE A 100 -7.85 3.71 -8.26
C ILE A 100 -8.19 3.29 -9.69
N LYS A 101 -7.89 2.03 -10.06
CA LYS A 101 -8.07 1.51 -11.42
C LYS A 101 -8.54 0.05 -11.41
N ALA A 102 -9.61 -0.22 -12.14
CA ALA A 102 -9.96 -1.59 -12.50
C ALA A 102 -8.92 -2.15 -13.48
N VAL A 103 -8.59 -3.44 -13.34
CA VAL A 103 -7.74 -4.21 -14.25
C VAL A 103 -8.57 -5.04 -15.22
#